data_AF-A0A1H9IUQ4-F1
#
_entry.id   AF-A0A1H9IUQ4-F1
#
_cell.length_a   1.000
_cell.length_b   1.000
_cell.length_c   1.000
_cell.angle_alpha   90.00
_cell.angle_beta   90.00
_cell.angle_gamma   90.00
#
_symmetry.space_group_name_H-M   'P 1'
#
loop_
_entity.id
_entity.type
_entity.pdbx_description
1 polymer ?
#
loop_
_entity_poly.entity_id
_entity_poly.type
_entity_poly.pdbx_seq_one_letter_code
_entity_poly.pdbx_strand_id
1 'polypeptide(L)'
;MCAVPRRARVRIDRRGRRVHLGGAEVELTPEEFGLFAFLAEKPGGVHPRAPQGPGRPGKRGRMGLLSGMMGNASKLDPRAAAQEFGRLLAQGEPVHAAYQLLRDSFLFTDRRLIMVDKQGVTGKKVEYHSVPYKAITQFSVETAGHFDLDAELKIWVSSSDVPICKQFGKGVDVYEVQALLATFVAR
;
A
#
# COMPACT_ATOMS: atom_id res chain seq x y z
N MET A 1 -17.52 -6.89 29.78
CA MET A 1 -17.95 -7.95 28.84
C MET A 1 -18.45 -7.28 27.57
N CYS A 2 -17.65 -7.23 26.51
CA CYS A 2 -18.07 -6.60 25.24
C CYS A 2 -18.66 -7.69 24.34
N ALA A 3 -19.92 -7.51 23.91
CA ALA A 3 -20.64 -8.47 23.09
C ALA A 3 -20.00 -8.56 21.70
N VAL A 4 -19.63 -9.78 21.28
CA VAL A 4 -19.15 -10.07 19.92
C VAL A 4 -20.32 -9.84 18.95
N PRO A 5 -20.23 -8.93 17.97
CA PRO A 5 -21.30 -8.73 17.00
C PRO A 5 -21.50 -10.02 16.19
N ARG A 6 -22.77 -10.46 16.06
CA ARG A 6 -23.14 -11.64 15.28
C ARG A 6 -22.68 -11.45 13.83
N ARG A 7 -21.78 -12.33 13.36
CA ARG A 7 -21.32 -12.36 11.97
C ARG A 7 -22.52 -12.34 11.01
N ALA A 8 -22.63 -11.30 10.20
CA ALA A 8 -23.62 -11.24 9.13
C ALA A 8 -23.36 -12.39 8.14
N ARG A 9 -24.41 -13.15 7.78
CA ARG A 9 -24.26 -14.26 6.83
C ARG A 9 -24.09 -13.70 5.42
N VAL A 10 -22.99 -14.07 4.76
CA VAL A 10 -22.74 -13.79 3.34
C VAL A 10 -23.39 -14.90 2.50
N ARG A 11 -24.11 -14.54 1.44
CA ARG A 11 -24.63 -15.46 0.41
C ARG A 11 -24.16 -14.99 -0.96
N ILE A 12 -23.76 -15.91 -1.83
CA ILE A 12 -23.24 -15.59 -3.17
C ILE A 12 -24.08 -16.34 -4.20
N ASP A 13 -24.79 -15.62 -5.07
CA ASP A 13 -25.45 -16.17 -6.25
C ASP A 13 -24.51 -16.04 -7.45
N ARG A 14 -23.92 -17.18 -7.84
CA ARG A 14 -22.96 -17.24 -8.94
C ARG A 14 -23.59 -17.18 -10.33
N ARG A 15 -24.86 -17.55 -10.46
CA ARG A 15 -25.56 -17.51 -11.75
C ARG A 15 -26.00 -16.08 -12.07
N GLY A 16 -26.45 -15.35 -11.05
CA GLY A 16 -26.84 -13.94 -11.16
C GLY A 16 -25.71 -12.94 -10.97
N ARG A 17 -24.51 -13.36 -10.56
CA ARG A 17 -23.38 -12.50 -10.15
C ARG A 17 -23.74 -11.52 -9.02
N ARG A 18 -24.47 -12.00 -8.02
CA ARG A 18 -24.95 -11.20 -6.88
C ARG A 18 -24.37 -11.69 -5.56
N VAL A 19 -24.11 -10.77 -4.65
CA VAL A 19 -23.65 -11.07 -3.28
C VAL A 19 -24.61 -10.42 -2.30
N HIS A 20 -25.03 -11.15 -1.27
CA HIS A 20 -25.89 -10.62 -0.21
C HIS A 20 -25.18 -10.70 1.14
N LEU A 21 -25.18 -9.61 1.89
CA LEU A 21 -24.63 -9.51 3.24
C LEU A 21 -25.77 -9.20 4.21
N GLY A 22 -26.06 -10.12 5.14
CA GLY A 22 -27.12 -9.88 6.14
C GLY A 22 -28.53 -9.75 5.54
N GLY A 23 -28.73 -10.19 4.30
CA GLY A 23 -30.01 -10.11 3.58
C GLY A 23 -30.11 -8.95 2.59
N ALA A 24 -29.20 -7.96 2.65
CA ALA A 24 -29.12 -6.89 1.65
C ALA A 24 -28.21 -7.31 0.49
N GLU A 25 -28.59 -6.97 -0.75
CA GLU A 25 -27.73 -7.14 -1.92
C GLU A 25 -26.60 -6.10 -1.93
N VAL A 26 -25.40 -6.53 -2.28
CA VAL A 26 -24.21 -5.71 -2.44
C VAL A 26 -23.92 -5.62 -3.93
N GLU A 27 -24.01 -4.42 -4.49
CA GLU A 27 -23.62 -4.17 -5.87
C GLU A 27 -22.10 -4.30 -6.01
N LEU A 28 -21.66 -5.15 -6.94
CA LEU A 28 -20.24 -5.40 -7.22
C LEU A 28 -20.00 -5.28 -8.71
N THR A 29 -18.86 -4.71 -9.10
CA THR A 29 -18.39 -4.73 -10.48
C THR A 29 -18.01 -6.16 -10.91
N PRO A 30 -17.90 -6.44 -12.23
CA PRO A 30 -17.51 -7.75 -12.71
C PRO A 30 -16.20 -8.31 -12.13
N GLU A 31 -15.21 -7.45 -11.89
CA GLU A 31 -13.90 -7.82 -11.34
C GLU A 31 -13.97 -8.08 -9.84
N GLU A 32 -14.67 -7.23 -9.09
CA GLU A 32 -14.91 -7.40 -7.66
C GLU A 32 -15.70 -8.68 -7.36
N PHE A 33 -16.73 -8.98 -8.16
CA PHE A 33 -17.44 -10.24 -8.06
C PHE A 33 -16.50 -11.44 -8.25
N GLY A 34 -15.57 -11.34 -9.21
CA GLY A 34 -14.55 -12.37 -9.45
C GLY A 34 -13.64 -12.58 -8.24
N LEU A 35 -13.14 -11.49 -7.65
CA LEU A 35 -12.31 -11.53 -6.46
C LEU A 35 -13.07 -12.09 -5.24
N PHE A 36 -14.28 -11.61 -4.98
CA PHE A 36 -15.13 -12.10 -3.89
C PHE A 36 -15.46 -13.60 -4.04
N ALA A 37 -15.83 -14.03 -5.25
CA ALA A 37 -16.10 -15.43 -5.53
C ALA A 37 -14.86 -16.32 -5.30
N PHE A 38 -13.68 -15.84 -5.70
CA PHE A 38 -12.42 -16.54 -5.49
C PHE A 38 -12.03 -16.63 -4.00
N LEU A 39 -12.11 -15.52 -3.25
CA LEU A 39 -11.79 -15.48 -1.83
C LEU A 39 -12.75 -16.35 -0.99
N ALA A 40 -14.01 -16.47 -1.42
CA ALA A 40 -14.98 -17.36 -0.79
C ALA A 40 -14.65 -18.85 -0.98
N GLU A 41 -13.95 -19.23 -2.05
CA GLU A 41 -13.49 -20.60 -2.29
C GLU A 41 -12.16 -20.90 -1.58
N LYS A 42 -11.26 -19.92 -1.56
CA LYS A 42 -9.95 -20.03 -0.93
C LYS A 42 -9.72 -18.84 -0.01
N PRO A 43 -10.14 -18.92 1.26
CA PRO A 43 -9.85 -17.89 2.24
C PRO A 43 -8.33 -17.69 2.35
N GLY A 44 -7.86 -16.48 2.06
CA GLY A 44 -6.42 -16.17 2.03
C GLY A 44 -5.71 -16.45 0.70
N GLY A 45 -6.43 -16.81 -0.37
CA GLY A 45 -5.85 -16.93 -1.71
C GLY A 45 -5.59 -15.57 -2.36
N VAL A 46 -4.53 -15.48 -3.17
CA VAL A 46 -4.25 -14.30 -4.02
C VAL A 46 -4.83 -14.53 -5.41
N HIS A 47 -5.68 -13.63 -5.90
CA HIS A 47 -6.28 -13.75 -7.24
C HIS A 47 -5.23 -13.41 -8.31
N PRO A 48 -4.93 -14.31 -9.26
CA PRO A 48 -3.96 -14.03 -10.32
C PRO A 48 -4.46 -12.89 -11.23
N ARG A 49 -3.57 -11.95 -11.58
CA ARG A 49 -3.86 -10.87 -12.55
C ARG A 49 -4.07 -11.45 -13.95
N ALA A 50 -5.04 -10.90 -14.69
CA ALA A 50 -5.24 -11.22 -16.10
C ALA A 50 -3.99 -10.86 -16.94
N PRO A 51 -3.66 -11.64 -17.98
CA PRO A 51 -2.46 -11.40 -18.79
C PRO A 51 -2.62 -10.14 -19.65
N GLN A 52 -1.61 -9.25 -19.59
CA GLN A 52 -1.51 -8.08 -20.46
C GLN A 52 -0.95 -8.51 -21.84
N GLY A 53 -1.61 -8.08 -22.93
CA GLY A 53 -1.23 -8.40 -24.30
C GLY A 53 0.12 -7.79 -24.76
N PRO A 54 0.65 -8.18 -25.94
CA PRO A 54 2.04 -7.93 -26.30
C PRO A 54 2.27 -6.47 -26.74
N GLY A 55 3.28 -5.83 -26.13
CA GLY A 55 3.73 -4.48 -26.47
C GLY A 55 4.63 -4.42 -27.72
N ARG A 56 4.49 -3.33 -28.51
CA ARG A 56 5.28 -3.00 -29.71
C ARG A 56 6.68 -2.45 -29.36
N PRO A 57 7.70 -2.60 -30.25
CA PRO A 57 9.07 -2.20 -29.95
C PRO A 57 9.40 -0.74 -30.35
N GLY A 58 10.05 -0.04 -29.41
CA GLY A 58 11.27 0.76 -29.59
C GLY A 58 11.27 2.05 -30.42
N LYS A 59 11.51 3.19 -29.76
CA LYS A 59 12.39 4.25 -30.29
C LYS A 59 13.34 4.78 -29.20
N ARG A 60 14.64 4.66 -29.49
CA ARG A 60 15.78 5.25 -28.76
C ARG A 60 15.77 6.77 -28.95
N GLY A 61 15.82 7.51 -27.85
CA GLY A 61 16.05 8.95 -27.85
C GLY A 61 16.12 9.49 -26.43
N ARG A 62 17.32 9.98 -26.05
CA ARG A 62 17.67 10.89 -24.93
C ARG A 62 16.99 10.68 -23.57
N MET A 63 17.84 10.47 -22.58
CA MET A 63 17.54 10.42 -21.15
C MET A 63 16.57 11.54 -20.72
N GLY A 64 15.31 11.17 -20.51
CA GLY A 64 14.30 11.95 -19.80
C GLY A 64 13.68 11.00 -18.78
N LEU A 65 14.00 11.19 -17.50
CA LEU A 65 13.47 10.42 -16.36
C LEU A 65 12.01 10.80 -16.06
N LEU A 66 11.17 10.82 -17.09
CA LEU A 66 9.73 11.09 -17.00
C LEU A 66 9.01 10.16 -17.98
N SER A 67 9.10 8.85 -17.74
CA SER A 67 8.17 7.90 -18.36
C SER A 67 7.81 6.82 -17.34
N GLY A 68 6.80 7.15 -16.55
CA GLY A 68 6.17 6.30 -15.55
C GLY A 68 4.81 6.86 -15.16
N MET A 69 4.10 7.51 -16.09
CA MET A 69 2.67 7.76 -15.94
C MET A 69 1.94 6.44 -16.25
N MET A 70 1.72 5.65 -15.22
CA MET A 70 0.56 4.75 -15.14
C MET A 70 0.11 4.74 -13.69
N GLY A 71 -1.01 5.42 -13.45
CA GLY A 71 -1.55 5.71 -12.13
C GLY A 71 -1.85 4.45 -11.33
N ASN A 72 -1.27 4.43 -10.13
CA ASN A 72 -1.67 3.80 -8.88
C ASN A 72 -0.41 3.89 -8.03
N ALA A 73 -0.55 4.39 -6.82
CA ALA A 73 0.56 4.48 -5.88
C ALA A 73 1.13 3.05 -5.68
N SER A 74 2.26 2.78 -6.34
CA SER A 74 2.66 1.44 -6.74
C SER A 74 3.88 1.00 -5.96
N LYS A 75 3.87 -0.26 -5.51
CA LYS A 75 5.04 -0.93 -4.98
C LYS A 75 6.21 -0.73 -5.95
N LEU A 76 7.27 -0.10 -5.47
CA LEU A 76 8.49 0.12 -6.23
C LEU A 76 9.32 -1.16 -6.20
N ASP A 77 10.01 -1.45 -7.30
CA ASP A 77 11.01 -2.52 -7.30
C ASP A 77 12.11 -2.18 -6.27
N PRO A 78 12.41 -3.07 -5.30
CA PRO A 78 13.39 -2.76 -4.25
C PRO A 78 14.79 -2.46 -4.78
N ARG A 79 15.18 -3.03 -5.94
CA ARG A 79 16.49 -2.75 -6.55
C ARG A 79 16.50 -1.38 -7.20
N ALA A 80 15.42 -1.01 -7.90
CA ALA A 80 15.26 0.33 -8.45
C ALA A 80 15.26 1.39 -7.33
N ALA A 81 14.53 1.14 -6.23
CA ALA A 81 14.54 2.01 -5.07
C ALA A 81 15.93 2.10 -4.42
N ALA A 82 16.66 0.99 -4.30
CA ALA A 82 18.03 1.00 -3.78
C ALA A 82 18.99 1.79 -4.68
N GLN A 83 18.80 1.78 -6.00
CA GLN A 83 19.57 2.59 -6.93
C GLN A 83 19.24 4.08 -6.81
N GLU A 84 17.95 4.43 -6.74
CA GLU A 84 17.49 5.82 -6.62
C GLU A 84 17.89 6.45 -5.28
N PHE A 85 17.67 5.72 -4.19
CA PHE A 85 17.87 6.20 -2.82
C PHE A 85 19.19 5.73 -2.20
N GLY A 86 20.11 5.16 -2.98
CA GLY A 86 21.34 4.54 -2.48
C GLY A 86 22.21 5.45 -1.62
N ARG A 87 22.17 6.77 -1.85
CA ARG A 87 22.89 7.77 -1.04
C ARG A 87 22.36 7.91 0.39
N LEU A 88 21.14 7.46 0.66
CA LEU A 88 20.50 7.49 1.99
C LEU A 88 20.77 6.21 2.79
N LEU A 89 21.15 5.13 2.09
CA LEU A 89 21.35 3.81 2.67
C LEU A 89 22.76 3.74 3.29
N ALA A 90 22.85 3.15 4.47
CA ALA A 90 24.14 2.79 5.05
C ALA A 90 24.78 1.66 4.23
N GLN A 91 26.09 1.46 4.41
CA GLN A 91 26.80 0.38 3.75
C GLN A 91 26.16 -0.98 4.09
N GLY A 92 25.76 -1.70 3.04
CA GLY A 92 25.09 -3.01 3.17
C GLY A 92 23.71 -2.95 3.83
N GLU A 93 23.00 -1.82 3.80
CA GLU A 93 21.60 -1.71 4.23
C GLU A 93 20.66 -2.11 3.06
N PRO A 94 20.10 -3.33 3.01
CA PRO A 94 19.19 -3.74 1.95
C PRO A 94 17.83 -3.05 2.07
N VAL A 95 17.26 -2.69 0.91
CA VAL A 95 15.84 -2.31 0.80
C VAL A 95 15.01 -3.58 0.62
N HIS A 96 14.11 -3.86 1.55
CA HIS A 96 13.18 -5.00 1.49
C HIS A 96 11.94 -4.68 0.66
N ALA A 97 11.40 -3.48 0.82
CA ALA A 97 10.27 -3.01 0.03
C ALA A 97 10.31 -1.48 -0.07
N ALA A 98 9.71 -0.97 -1.13
CA ALA A 98 9.51 0.47 -1.28
C ALA A 98 8.13 0.74 -1.88
N TYR A 99 7.50 1.83 -1.45
CA TYR A 99 6.17 2.24 -1.89
C TYR A 99 6.19 3.71 -2.24
N GLN A 100 5.57 4.08 -3.35
CA GLN A 100 5.27 5.46 -3.67
C GLN A 100 3.86 5.79 -3.18
N LEU A 101 3.71 6.79 -2.31
CA LEU A 101 2.44 7.26 -1.74
C LEU A 101 2.15 8.66 -2.28
N LEU A 102 1.21 8.84 -3.20
CA LEU A 102 0.93 10.15 -3.79
C LEU A 102 2.23 10.85 -4.28
N ARG A 103 2.80 11.75 -3.46
CA ARG A 103 4.09 12.44 -3.68
C ARG A 103 5.27 11.88 -2.89
N ASP A 104 5.00 11.19 -1.79
CA ASP A 104 5.97 10.71 -0.82
C ASP A 104 6.44 9.30 -1.17
N SER A 105 7.59 8.88 -0.65
CA SER A 105 8.10 7.51 -0.83
C SER A 105 8.42 6.89 0.52
N PHE A 106 8.07 5.63 0.71
CA PHE A 106 8.39 4.83 1.87
C PHE A 106 9.38 3.76 1.48
N LEU A 107 10.49 3.63 2.22
CA LEU A 107 11.44 2.55 2.06
C LEU A 107 11.55 1.76 3.37
N PHE A 108 11.33 0.47 3.26
CA PHE A 108 11.51 -0.49 4.35
C PHE A 108 12.87 -1.15 4.17
N THR A 109 13.80 -0.87 5.09
CA THR A 109 15.11 -1.54 5.13
C THR A 109 15.12 -2.64 6.18
N ASP A 110 16.27 -3.27 6.41
CA ASP A 110 16.46 -4.20 7.52
C ASP A 110 16.57 -3.47 8.88
N ARG A 111 16.79 -2.15 8.88
CA ARG A 111 17.14 -1.35 10.07
C ARG A 111 16.06 -0.32 10.45
N ARG A 112 15.44 0.32 9.46
CA ARG A 112 14.57 1.49 9.66
C ARG A 112 13.56 1.68 8.53
N LEU A 113 12.48 2.38 8.85
CA LEU A 113 11.63 3.01 7.85
C LEU A 113 12.26 4.34 7.42
N ILE A 114 12.37 4.58 6.12
CA ILE A 114 12.77 5.87 5.56
C ILE A 114 11.56 6.45 4.82
N MET A 115 11.17 7.66 5.19
CA MET A 115 10.12 8.42 4.53
C MET A 115 10.76 9.58 3.75
N VAL A 116 10.40 9.70 2.48
CA VAL A 116 10.89 10.72 1.57
C VAL A 116 9.73 11.61 1.17
N ASP A 117 9.73 12.82 1.70
CA ASP A 117 8.57 13.72 1.60
C ASP A 117 8.89 14.90 0.70
N LYS A 118 8.14 15.05 -0.38
CA LYS A 118 8.31 16.16 -1.33
C LYS A 118 7.42 17.33 -0.90
N GLN A 119 8.03 18.34 -0.28
CA GLN A 119 7.36 19.51 0.27
C GLN A 119 7.26 20.67 -0.73
N GLY A 120 6.23 21.50 -0.54
CA GLY A 120 6.02 22.76 -1.27
C GLY A 120 5.38 22.59 -2.65
N VAL A 121 4.95 23.71 -3.23
CA VAL A 121 4.24 23.75 -4.52
C VAL A 121 5.14 23.27 -5.68
N THR A 122 6.44 23.57 -5.60
CA THR A 122 7.41 23.19 -6.64
C THR A 122 7.96 21.77 -6.47
N GLY A 123 7.69 21.11 -5.32
CA GLY A 123 8.24 19.79 -4.99
C GLY A 123 9.76 19.70 -4.88
N LYS A 124 10.46 20.85 -4.88
CA LYS A 124 11.94 20.91 -4.84
C LYS A 124 12.51 20.68 -3.44
N LYS A 125 11.74 20.99 -2.40
CA LYS A 125 12.15 20.73 -1.03
C LYS A 125 11.82 19.28 -0.71
N VAL A 126 12.83 18.50 -0.34
CA VAL A 126 12.65 17.10 0.02
C VAL A 126 13.13 16.90 1.45
N GLU A 127 12.28 16.31 2.28
CA GLU A 127 12.64 15.85 3.63
C GLU A 127 12.88 14.34 3.59
N TYR A 128 13.94 13.89 4.26
CA TYR A 128 14.29 12.49 4.40
C TYR A 128 14.24 12.11 5.88
N HIS A 129 13.17 11.47 6.31
CA HIS A 129 12.94 11.15 7.71
C HIS A 129 13.21 9.66 7.96
N SER A 130 14.24 9.37 8.75
CA SER A 130 14.61 8.02 9.17
C SER A 130 14.02 7.68 10.53
N VAL A 131 13.24 6.60 10.60
CA VAL A 131 12.64 6.09 11.83
C VAL A 131 13.11 4.66 12.07
N PRO A 132 14.02 4.42 13.04
CA PRO A 132 14.40 3.07 13.46
C PRO A 132 13.17 2.28 13.92
N TYR A 133 13.06 1.00 13.54
CA TYR A 133 11.87 0.21 13.87
C TYR A 133 11.63 0.11 15.39
N LYS A 134 12.70 0.00 16.18
CA LYS A 134 12.64 0.00 17.65
C LYS A 134 12.05 1.27 18.27
N ALA A 135 12.04 2.37 17.52
CA ALA A 135 11.48 3.64 17.98
C ALA A 135 9.99 3.75 17.67
N ILE A 136 9.44 2.89 16.80
CA ILE A 136 8.01 2.87 16.49
C ILE A 136 7.30 2.16 17.64
N THR A 137 6.50 2.91 18.39
CA THR A 137 5.78 2.38 19.56
C THR A 137 4.39 1.87 19.16
N GLN A 138 3.74 2.56 18.21
CA GLN A 138 2.38 2.25 17.78
C GLN A 138 2.23 2.63 16.30
N PHE A 139 1.31 1.95 15.61
CA PHE A 139 0.86 2.36 14.28
C PHE A 139 -0.61 1.98 14.09
N SER A 140 -1.33 2.74 13.28
CA SER A 140 -2.72 2.46 12.92
C SER A 140 -3.00 2.85 11.48
N VAL A 141 -3.88 2.10 10.83
CA VAL A 141 -4.42 2.43 9.51
C VAL A 141 -5.91 2.73 9.66
N GLU A 142 -6.34 3.86 9.11
CA GLU A 142 -7.72 4.30 9.07
C GLU A 142 -8.16 4.38 7.61
N THR A 143 -9.17 3.59 7.24
CA THR A 143 -9.75 3.59 5.89
C THR A 143 -11.08 4.32 5.93
N ALA A 144 -11.33 5.24 4.99
CA ALA A 144 -12.61 5.93 4.93
C ALA A 144 -13.69 5.04 4.27
N GLY A 145 -14.31 4.14 5.04
CA GLY A 145 -15.50 3.39 4.62
C GLY A 145 -15.35 2.54 3.33
N HIS A 146 -16.48 2.11 2.77
CA HIS A 146 -16.51 1.16 1.63
C HIS A 146 -16.15 1.77 0.26
N PHE A 147 -16.05 3.10 0.16
CA PHE A 147 -15.93 3.81 -1.13
C PHE A 147 -14.83 4.86 -1.18
N ASP A 148 -14.26 5.25 -0.04
CA ASP A 148 -13.18 6.22 -0.05
C ASP A 148 -11.86 5.46 -0.20
N LEU A 149 -11.13 5.83 -1.24
CA LEU A 149 -9.88 5.19 -1.62
C LEU A 149 -8.68 5.87 -0.95
N ASP A 150 -8.99 6.78 -0.04
CA ASP A 150 -8.05 7.51 0.76
C ASP A 150 -7.97 6.80 2.13
N ALA A 151 -6.77 6.30 2.45
CA ALA A 151 -6.47 5.71 3.74
C ALA A 151 -5.40 6.55 4.44
N GLU A 152 -5.45 6.60 5.76
CA GLU A 152 -4.47 7.32 6.58
C GLU A 152 -3.69 6.34 7.44
N LEU A 153 -2.36 6.37 7.33
CA LEU A 153 -1.45 5.72 8.26
C LEU A 153 -1.01 6.71 9.31
N LYS A 154 -1.03 6.27 10.56
CA LYS A 154 -0.50 7.00 11.70
C LYS A 154 0.62 6.17 12.32
N ILE A 155 1.78 6.78 12.54
CA ILE A 155 2.96 6.13 13.17
C ILE A 155 3.36 6.95 14.39
N TRP A 156 3.36 6.34 15.56
CA TRP A 156 3.89 6.93 16.78
C TRP A 156 5.35 6.51 16.97
N VAL A 157 6.18 7.49 17.29
CA VAL A 157 7.57 7.27 17.67
C VAL A 157 7.74 7.58 19.15
N SER A 158 8.62 6.86 19.84
CA SER A 158 8.77 6.89 21.29
C SER A 158 9.00 8.28 21.90
N SER A 159 9.45 9.25 21.10
CA SER A 159 9.73 10.63 21.52
C SER A 159 8.61 11.62 21.23
N SER A 160 7.45 11.18 20.73
CA SER A 160 6.36 12.07 20.30
C SER A 160 4.99 11.46 20.58
N ASP A 161 4.14 12.24 21.25
CA ASP A 161 2.72 11.90 21.45
C ASP A 161 1.88 12.17 20.19
N VAL A 162 2.40 12.99 19.27
CA VAL A 162 1.77 13.29 17.98
C VAL A 162 2.27 12.29 16.94
N PRO A 163 1.38 11.56 16.25
CA PRO A 163 1.78 10.63 15.20
C PRO A 163 2.25 11.34 13.94
N ILE A 164 3.11 10.66 13.19
CA ILE A 164 3.37 10.97 11.80
C ILE A 164 2.19 10.44 10.99
N CYS A 165 1.43 11.35 10.37
CA CYS A 165 0.28 11.00 9.53
C CYS A 165 0.66 11.02 8.05
N LYS A 166 0.28 9.96 7.33
CA LYS A 166 0.51 9.83 5.89
C LYS A 166 -0.74 9.34 5.17
N GLN A 167 -1.10 10.07 4.12
CA GLN A 167 -2.26 9.77 3.30
C GLN A 167 -1.86 8.90 2.12
N PHE A 168 -2.66 7.88 1.88
CA PHE A 168 -2.56 6.94 0.79
C PHE A 168 -3.67 7.28 -0.18
N GLY A 169 -3.32 7.45 -1.45
CA GLY A 169 -4.33 7.58 -2.49
C GLY A 169 -4.69 6.26 -3.13
N LYS A 170 -5.63 6.34 -4.07
CA LYS A 170 -6.04 5.27 -4.99
C LYS A 170 -4.84 4.46 -5.51
N GLY A 171 -4.81 3.18 -5.15
CA GLY A 171 -3.88 2.20 -5.70
C GLY A 171 -2.78 1.68 -4.78
N VAL A 172 -2.59 2.25 -3.57
CA VAL A 172 -1.76 1.56 -2.55
C VAL A 172 -2.60 0.53 -1.81
N ASP A 173 -2.09 -0.68 -1.73
CA ASP A 173 -2.59 -1.65 -0.77
C ASP A 173 -2.10 -1.27 0.65
N VAL A 174 -2.92 -0.49 1.35
CA VAL A 174 -2.61 -0.04 2.71
C VAL A 174 -2.52 -1.20 3.70
N TYR A 175 -3.18 -2.33 3.42
CA TYR A 175 -3.09 -3.53 4.24
C TYR A 175 -1.73 -4.21 4.08
N GLU A 176 -1.14 -4.17 2.87
CA GLU A 176 0.23 -4.64 2.64
C GLU A 176 1.24 -3.82 3.46
N VAL A 177 1.09 -2.49 3.45
CA VAL A 177 1.94 -1.57 4.24
C VAL A 177 1.79 -1.85 5.73
N GLN A 178 0.57 -2.09 6.22
CA GLN A 178 0.30 -2.45 7.60
C GLN A 178 0.97 -3.78 7.99
N ALA A 179 0.84 -4.82 7.16
CA ALA A 179 1.45 -6.13 7.39
C ALA A 179 2.98 -6.05 7.40
N LEU A 180 3.55 -5.19 6.54
CA LEU A 180 4.99 -4.98 6.47
C LEU A 180 5.51 -4.24 7.71
N LEU A 181 4.83 -3.19 8.18
CA LEU A 181 5.15 -2.53 9.44
C LEU A 181 5.13 -3.52 10.61
N ALA A 182 4.11 -4.38 10.70
CA ALA A 182 4.03 -5.41 11.73
C ALA A 182 5.24 -6.37 11.67
N THR A 183 5.70 -6.73 10.47
CA THR A 183 6.86 -7.62 10.26
C THR A 183 8.17 -7.08 10.86
N PHE A 184 8.34 -5.75 10.87
CA PHE A 184 9.57 -5.11 11.36
C PHE A 184 9.46 -4.55 12.78
N VAL A 185 8.27 -4.09 13.18
CA VAL A 185 8.04 -3.43 14.47
C VAL A 185 7.67 -4.43 15.57
N ALA A 186 6.87 -5.46 15.26
CA ALA A 186 6.37 -6.42 16.26
C ALA A 186 7.30 -7.64 16.44
N ARG A 187 8.61 -7.45 16.30
CA ARG A 187 9.62 -8.51 16.47
C ARG A 187 10.06 -8.66 17.91
#